data_AF-A0A4Q3TU26-F1
#
_entry.id   AF-A0A4Q3TU26-F1
#
_cell.length_a   1.000
_cell.length_b   1.000
_cell.length_c   1.000
_cell.angle_alpha   90.00
_cell.angle_beta   90.00
_cell.angle_gamma   90.00
#
_symmetry.space_group_name_H-M   'P 1'
#
loop_
_entity.id
_entity.type
_entity.pdbx_description
1 polymer ?
#
loop_
_entity_poly.entity_id
_entity_poly.type
_entity_poly.pdbx_seq_one_letter_code
_entity_poly.pdbx_strand_id
1 'polypeptide(L)'
;VSTGDMLRAAKSSGDLPEALVTQMAAGGLVPDDVVIQLIDARTLAEDCSKGFLLDGFPRTRPQAEALDALLAKRSMNLTAAVALVVPNELLIERATLRRTDKRTGQIYHLKYKPPPHDADLEHRADDQEDVVRSRLQTYERMTSELLPYYEAKGLLKTVDGVGSVDEVSARILAVLPGE
;
A
#
# COMPACT_ATOMS: atom_id res chain seq x y z
N VAL A 1 -2.80 -1.78 8.90
CA VAL A 1 -3.83 -2.53 8.15
C VAL A 1 -3.46 -2.51 6.68
N SER A 2 -2.83 -3.56 6.17
CA SER A 2 -2.40 -3.63 4.77
C SER A 2 -3.32 -4.58 4.01
N THR A 3 -3.97 -4.10 2.95
CA THR A 3 -4.87 -4.94 2.13
C THR A 3 -4.11 -6.09 1.47
N GLY A 4 -2.85 -5.87 1.10
CA GLY A 4 -1.99 -6.92 0.53
C GLY A 4 -1.71 -8.06 1.51
N ASP A 5 -1.40 -7.74 2.77
CA ASP A 5 -1.19 -8.76 3.81
C ASP A 5 -2.49 -9.48 4.17
N MET A 6 -3.59 -8.75 4.28
CA MET A 6 -4.89 -9.31 4.60
C MET A 6 -5.38 -10.29 3.53
N LEU A 7 -5.21 -9.94 2.25
CA LEU A 7 -5.58 -10.84 1.15
C LEU A 7 -4.64 -12.05 1.08
N ARG A 8 -3.34 -11.90 1.37
CA ARG A 8 -2.42 -13.04 1.49
C ARG A 8 -2.81 -13.98 2.63
N ALA A 9 -3.11 -13.43 3.80
CA ALA A 9 -3.55 -14.19 4.96
C ALA A 9 -4.86 -14.95 4.68
N ALA A 10 -5.87 -14.26 4.12
CA ALA A 10 -7.15 -14.87 3.76
C ALA A 10 -7.02 -15.95 2.68
N LYS A 11 -6.06 -15.80 1.75
CA LYS A 11 -5.74 -16.84 0.76
C LYS A 11 -5.13 -18.07 1.44
N SER A 12 -4.22 -17.87 2.39
CA SER A 12 -3.57 -18.96 3.13
C SER A 12 -4.52 -19.68 4.08
N SER A 13 -5.52 -18.99 4.66
CA SER A 13 -6.53 -19.60 5.53
C SER A 13 -7.70 -20.26 4.79
N GLY A 14 -7.86 -19.97 3.49
CA GLY A 14 -8.97 -20.49 2.68
C GLY A 14 -10.26 -19.66 2.77
N ASP A 15 -10.20 -18.46 3.35
CA ASP A 15 -11.36 -17.58 3.55
C ASP A 15 -11.68 -16.73 2.31
N LEU A 16 -10.81 -16.74 1.29
CA LEU A 16 -11.06 -16.08 0.00
C LEU A 16 -11.70 -17.06 -1.00
N PRO A 17 -12.81 -16.69 -1.66
CA PRO A 17 -13.35 -17.42 -2.80
C PRO A 17 -12.28 -17.73 -3.85
N GLU A 18 -12.26 -18.95 -4.37
CA GLU A 18 -11.28 -19.42 -5.36
C GLU A 18 -11.25 -18.53 -6.63
N ALA A 19 -12.40 -17.99 -7.03
CA ALA A 19 -12.52 -17.04 -8.13
C ALA A 19 -11.70 -15.75 -7.89
N LEU A 20 -11.69 -15.22 -6.66
CA LEU A 20 -10.91 -14.04 -6.30
C LEU A 20 -9.42 -14.35 -6.23
N VAL A 21 -9.06 -15.53 -5.71
CA VAL A 21 -7.67 -16.01 -5.72
C VAL A 21 -7.14 -16.12 -7.14
N THR A 22 -7.95 -16.66 -8.05
CA THR A 22 -7.62 -16.80 -9.48
C THR A 22 -7.49 -15.44 -10.17
N GLN A 23 -8.43 -14.52 -9.92
CA GLN A 23 -8.39 -13.16 -10.46
C GLN A 23 -7.16 -12.38 -10.00
N MET A 24 -6.80 -12.50 -8.72
CA MET A 24 -5.58 -11.90 -8.16
C MET A 24 -4.31 -12.49 -8.78
N ALA A 25 -4.26 -13.81 -9.01
CA ALA A 25 -3.12 -14.46 -9.64
C ALA A 25 -2.91 -13.98 -11.10
N ALA A 26 -3.98 -13.55 -11.77
CA ALA A 26 -3.94 -12.95 -13.10
C ALA A 26 -3.64 -11.43 -13.10
N GLY A 27 -3.34 -10.83 -11.95
CA GLY A 27 -3.09 -9.39 -11.81
C GLY A 27 -4.36 -8.53 -11.77
N GLY A 28 -5.53 -9.14 -11.67
CA GLY A 28 -6.81 -8.45 -11.50
C GLY A 28 -6.98 -7.86 -10.10
N LEU A 29 -7.70 -6.74 -10.01
CA LEU A 29 -8.07 -6.12 -8.74
C LEU A 29 -9.21 -6.92 -8.10
N VAL A 30 -9.15 -7.11 -6.77
CA VAL A 30 -10.26 -7.66 -5.99
C VAL A 30 -11.43 -6.65 -6.04
N PRO A 31 -12.69 -7.10 -6.18
CA PRO A 31 -13.86 -6.23 -6.12
C PRO A 31 -13.87 -5.35 -4.86
N ASP A 32 -14.27 -4.08 -5.04
CA ASP A 32 -14.18 -3.07 -3.99
C ASP A 32 -14.97 -3.45 -2.73
N ASP A 33 -16.16 -4.04 -2.90
CA ASP A 33 -17.06 -4.47 -1.82
C ASP A 33 -16.41 -5.52 -0.91
N VAL A 34 -15.67 -6.48 -1.48
CA VAL A 34 -14.95 -7.49 -0.72
C VAL A 34 -13.82 -6.85 0.09
N VAL A 35 -13.06 -5.93 -0.51
CA VAL A 35 -11.97 -5.24 0.19
C VAL A 35 -12.51 -4.37 1.33
N ILE A 36 -13.64 -3.68 1.12
CA ILE A 36 -14.31 -2.87 2.13
C ILE A 36 -14.74 -3.74 3.32
N GLN A 37 -15.36 -4.90 3.08
CA GLN A 37 -15.76 -5.82 4.16
C GLN A 37 -14.57 -6.35 4.95
N LEU A 38 -13.47 -6.66 4.27
CA LEU A 38 -12.21 -7.07 4.90
C LEU A 38 -11.65 -5.97 5.82
N ILE A 39 -11.66 -4.72 5.34
CA ILE A 39 -11.24 -3.56 6.14
C ILE A 39 -12.19 -3.33 7.31
N ASP A 40 -13.50 -3.47 7.09
CA ASP A 40 -14.52 -3.36 8.13
C ASP A 40 -14.25 -4.35 9.27
N ALA A 41 -14.08 -5.63 8.94
CA ALA A 41 -13.76 -6.66 9.92
C ALA A 41 -12.42 -6.38 10.62
N ARG A 42 -11.37 -6.01 9.88
CA ARG A 42 -10.04 -5.80 10.44
C ARG A 42 -9.95 -4.60 11.38
N THR A 43 -10.69 -3.53 11.08
CA THR A 43 -10.70 -2.32 11.89
C THR A 43 -11.55 -2.46 13.17
N LEU A 44 -12.26 -3.58 13.37
CA LEU A 44 -12.92 -3.92 14.65
C LEU A 44 -12.00 -4.59 15.67
N ALA A 45 -10.81 -5.04 15.26
CA ALA A 45 -9.87 -5.66 16.17
C ALA A 45 -9.42 -4.68 17.25
N GLU A 46 -9.16 -5.19 18.45
CA GLU A 46 -8.82 -4.38 19.63
C GLU A 46 -7.59 -3.49 19.42
N ASP A 47 -6.63 -3.93 18.61
CA ASP A 47 -5.42 -3.19 18.26
C ASP A 47 -5.69 -1.96 17.38
N CYS A 48 -6.87 -1.86 16.76
CA CYS A 48 -7.31 -0.71 15.97
C CYS A 48 -8.11 0.33 16.79
N SER A 49 -8.35 0.06 18.08
CA SER A 49 -9.11 0.97 18.95
C SER A 49 -8.48 2.36 19.11
N LYS A 50 -7.14 2.45 19.02
CA LYS A 50 -6.38 3.71 19.08
C LYS A 50 -6.21 4.38 17.71
N GLY A 51 -6.81 3.82 16.67
CA GLY A 51 -6.60 4.21 15.28
C GLY A 51 -5.82 3.17 14.50
N PHE A 52 -5.66 3.42 13.20
CA PHE A 52 -5.01 2.51 12.28
C PHE A 52 -4.41 3.25 11.09
N LEU A 53 -3.38 2.65 10.50
CA LEU A 53 -2.84 3.06 9.20
C LEU A 53 -3.35 2.09 8.13
N LEU A 54 -4.07 2.62 7.14
CA LEU A 54 -4.42 1.87 5.93
C LEU A 54 -3.26 1.96 4.93
N ASP A 55 -2.78 0.81 4.49
CA ASP A 55 -1.73 0.71 3.47
C ASP A 55 -2.30 -0.02 2.24
N GLY A 56 -2.16 0.62 1.08
CA GLY A 56 -2.61 0.10 -0.21
C GLY A 56 -4.11 0.21 -0.49
N PHE A 57 -4.88 0.92 0.36
CA PHE A 57 -6.29 1.24 0.16
C PHE A 57 -6.64 2.59 0.81
N PRO A 58 -7.49 3.42 0.19
CA PRO A 58 -8.12 3.22 -1.11
C PRO A 58 -7.17 3.52 -2.28
N ARG A 59 -7.48 2.96 -3.45
CA ARG A 59 -6.77 3.19 -4.72
C ARG A 59 -7.62 3.93 -5.74
N THR A 60 -8.94 3.88 -5.63
CA THR A 60 -9.87 4.58 -6.52
C THR A 60 -10.75 5.52 -5.71
N ARG A 61 -11.37 6.49 -6.40
CA ARG A 61 -12.35 7.38 -5.76
C ARG A 61 -13.57 6.64 -5.19
N PRO A 62 -14.21 5.67 -5.89
CA PRO A 62 -15.30 4.89 -5.30
C PRO A 62 -14.90 4.15 -4.02
N GLN A 63 -13.68 3.62 -3.95
CA GLN A 63 -13.16 3.00 -2.73
C GLN A 63 -13.01 4.02 -1.58
N ALA A 64 -12.58 5.24 -1.87
CA ALA A 64 -12.46 6.30 -0.88
C ALA A 64 -13.84 6.74 -0.35
N GLU A 65 -14.82 6.92 -1.23
CA GLU A 65 -16.20 7.25 -0.84
C GLU A 65 -16.82 6.14 0.02
N ALA A 66 -16.56 4.87 -0.32
CA ALA A 66 -17.02 3.75 0.47
C ALA A 66 -16.32 3.64 1.84
N LEU A 67 -15.03 3.95 1.89
CA LEU A 67 -14.29 4.05 3.15
C LEU A 67 -14.91 5.12 4.05
N ASP A 68 -15.19 6.30 3.52
CA ASP A 68 -15.79 7.38 4.29
C ASP A 68 -17.18 7.00 4.82
N ALA A 69 -18.00 6.32 4.01
CA ALA A 69 -19.29 5.81 4.46
C ALA A 69 -19.14 4.77 5.59
N LEU A 70 -18.12 3.92 5.53
CA LEU A 70 -17.81 2.94 6.57
C LEU A 70 -17.35 3.61 7.87
N LEU A 71 -16.43 4.58 7.79
CA LEU A 71 -15.93 5.31 8.96
C LEU A 71 -17.02 6.15 9.61
N ALA A 72 -17.87 6.80 8.82
CA ALA A 72 -19.01 7.58 9.32
C ALA A 72 -19.99 6.71 10.14
N LYS A 73 -20.30 5.49 9.69
CA LYS A 73 -21.13 4.53 10.45
C LYS A 73 -20.53 4.19 11.81
N ARG A 74 -19.22 4.30 11.95
CA ARG A 74 -18.46 4.01 13.17
C ARG A 74 -18.19 5.25 14.02
N SER A 75 -18.71 6.41 13.62
CA SER A 75 -18.34 7.70 14.23
C SER A 75 -16.82 7.93 14.27
N MET A 76 -16.11 7.39 13.27
CA MET A 76 -14.68 7.59 13.07
C MET A 76 -14.48 8.54 11.88
N ASN A 77 -13.39 9.30 11.92
CA ASN A 77 -13.00 10.17 10.83
C ASN A 77 -11.58 9.83 10.39
N LEU A 78 -11.32 9.93 9.09
CA LEU A 78 -9.96 9.87 8.58
C LEU A 78 -9.22 11.15 8.96
N THR A 79 -8.05 11.02 9.57
CA THR A 79 -7.28 12.16 10.07
C THR A 79 -6.34 12.75 9.03
N ALA A 80 -5.78 11.90 8.17
CA ALA A 80 -4.85 12.31 7.11
C ALA A 80 -4.81 11.26 5.99
N ALA A 81 -4.51 11.72 4.78
CA ALA A 81 -4.11 10.89 3.64
C ALA A 81 -2.70 11.31 3.21
N VAL A 82 -1.69 10.46 3.46
CA VAL A 82 -0.29 10.80 3.19
C VAL A 82 0.11 10.35 1.79
N ALA A 83 0.52 11.29 0.94
CA ALA A 83 1.04 11.03 -0.38
C ALA A 83 2.57 11.17 -0.39
N LEU A 84 3.28 10.05 -0.54
CA LEU A 84 4.74 10.04 -0.70
C LEU A 84 5.10 10.30 -2.17
N VAL A 85 5.73 11.44 -2.43
CA VAL A 85 6.16 11.84 -3.77
C VAL A 85 7.59 11.40 -3.97
N VAL A 86 7.82 10.58 -5.00
CA VAL A 86 9.14 10.10 -5.39
C VAL A 86 9.23 10.15 -6.92
N PRO A 87 10.34 10.63 -7.50
CA PRO A 87 10.55 10.56 -8.95
C PRO A 87 10.43 9.14 -9.50
N ASN A 88 9.74 8.99 -10.64
CA ASN A 88 9.47 7.68 -11.24
C ASN A 88 10.73 6.86 -11.50
N GLU A 89 11.80 7.48 -12.00
CA GLU A 89 13.06 6.77 -12.26
C GLU A 89 13.69 6.21 -10.98
N LEU A 90 13.51 6.88 -9.82
CA LEU A 90 13.92 6.33 -8.53
C LEU A 90 13.01 5.18 -8.08
N LEU A 91 11.71 5.25 -8.34
CA LEU A 91 10.78 4.14 -8.03
C LEU A 91 11.11 2.90 -8.87
N ILE A 92 11.44 3.10 -10.15
CA ILE A 92 11.84 2.03 -11.06
C ILE A 92 13.15 1.39 -10.60
N GLU A 93 14.17 2.19 -10.29
CA GLU A 93 15.43 1.68 -9.74
C GLU A 93 15.17 0.90 -8.44
N ARG A 94 14.37 1.46 -7.52
CA ARG A 94 14.04 0.85 -6.23
C ARG A 94 13.36 -0.51 -6.37
N ALA A 95 12.44 -0.66 -7.33
CA ALA A 95 11.76 -1.92 -7.57
C ALA A 95 12.66 -2.94 -8.29
N THR A 96 13.29 -2.54 -9.39
CA THR A 96 14.11 -3.44 -10.23
C THR A 96 15.37 -3.98 -9.55
N LEU A 97 15.92 -3.24 -8.57
CA LEU A 97 17.07 -3.67 -7.78
C LEU A 97 16.68 -4.34 -6.44
N ARG A 98 15.38 -4.53 -6.19
CA ARG A 98 14.89 -5.25 -5.01
C ARG A 98 15.15 -6.74 -5.15
N ARG A 99 15.64 -7.37 -4.08
CA ARG A 99 15.79 -8.82 -3.98
C ARG A 99 15.14 -9.30 -2.70
N THR A 100 14.53 -10.48 -2.73
CA THR A 100 14.05 -11.15 -1.52
C THR A 100 14.92 -12.36 -1.29
N ASP A 101 15.37 -12.59 -0.06
CA ASP A 101 16.02 -13.84 0.30
C ASP A 101 14.95 -14.92 0.46
N LYS A 102 15.04 -16.01 -0.32
CA LYS A 102 14.06 -17.10 -0.31
C LYS A 102 13.98 -17.82 1.04
N ARG A 103 15.06 -17.82 1.82
CA ARG A 103 15.15 -18.54 3.08
C ARG A 103 14.53 -17.75 4.22
N THR A 104 14.75 -16.44 4.24
CA THR A 104 14.37 -15.57 5.37
C THR A 104 13.19 -14.65 5.05
N GLY A 105 12.85 -14.48 3.77
CA GLY A 105 11.92 -13.46 3.31
C GLY A 105 12.49 -12.02 3.43
N GLN A 106 13.73 -11.86 3.86
CA GLN A 106 14.34 -10.55 4.04
C GLN A 106 14.48 -9.84 2.69
N ILE A 107 13.98 -8.61 2.63
CA ILE A 107 14.13 -7.75 1.46
C ILE A 107 15.47 -7.02 1.52
N TYR A 108 16.20 -7.07 0.41
CA TYR A 108 17.45 -6.38 0.12
C TYR A 108 17.28 -5.47 -1.09
N HIS A 109 18.23 -4.56 -1.26
CA HIS A 109 18.32 -3.71 -2.44
C HIS A 109 19.78 -3.64 -2.89
N LEU A 110 20.08 -4.04 -4.12
CA LEU A 110 21.46 -4.24 -4.59
C LEU A 110 22.38 -3.01 -4.41
N LYS A 111 21.80 -1.80 -4.42
CA LYS A 111 22.49 -0.52 -4.15
C LYS A 111 22.43 -0.05 -2.67
N TYR A 112 21.23 0.14 -2.12
CA TYR A 112 21.04 0.80 -0.81
C TYR A 112 21.13 -0.13 0.41
N LYS A 113 20.91 -1.44 0.23
CA LYS A 113 20.98 -2.45 1.29
C LYS A 113 21.46 -3.76 0.66
N PRO A 114 22.74 -3.85 0.27
CA PRO A 114 23.26 -5.00 -0.46
C PRO A 114 23.14 -6.27 0.40
N PRO A 115 22.79 -7.40 -0.22
CA PRO A 115 22.68 -8.68 0.47
C PRO A 115 24.05 -9.24 0.86
N PRO A 116 24.12 -10.10 1.89
CA PRO A 116 25.32 -10.89 2.16
C PRO A 116 25.56 -11.90 1.03
N HIS A 117 26.81 -12.37 0.90
CA HIS A 117 27.23 -13.25 -0.20
C HIS A 117 26.52 -14.61 -0.25
N ASP A 118 26.03 -15.11 0.88
CA ASP A 118 25.38 -16.42 1.02
C ASP A 118 23.84 -16.35 0.92
N ALA A 119 23.27 -15.17 0.65
CA ALA A 119 21.83 -15.01 0.47
C ALA A 119 21.36 -15.70 -0.81
N ASP A 120 20.28 -16.49 -0.70
CA ASP A 120 19.60 -17.07 -1.85
C ASP A 120 18.55 -16.09 -2.36
N LEU A 121 18.95 -15.26 -3.33
CA LEU A 121 18.15 -14.13 -3.79
C LEU A 121 17.18 -14.56 -4.89
N GLU A 122 15.92 -14.17 -4.73
CA GLU A 122 14.95 -14.11 -5.81
C GLU A 122 14.71 -12.67 -6.26
N HIS A 123 14.50 -12.53 -7.57
CA HIS A 123 13.94 -11.33 -8.17
C HIS A 123 12.48 -11.64 -8.54
N ARG A 124 11.55 -10.89 -7.95
CA ARG A 124 10.13 -11.15 -8.14
C ARG A 124 9.73 -10.82 -9.58
N ALA A 125 8.75 -11.53 -10.12
CA ALA A 125 8.26 -11.27 -11.47
C ALA A 125 7.65 -9.86 -11.60
N ASP A 126 7.12 -9.30 -10.51
CA ASP A 126 6.52 -7.96 -10.49
C ASP A 126 7.52 -6.81 -10.34
N ASP A 127 8.81 -7.13 -10.19
CA ASP A 127 9.94 -6.19 -10.11
C ASP A 127 10.67 -6.05 -11.47
N GLN A 128 10.23 -6.74 -12.53
CA GLN A 128 10.74 -6.53 -13.88
C GLN A 128 10.39 -5.11 -14.38
N GLU A 129 11.31 -4.46 -15.08
CA GLU A 129 11.19 -3.03 -15.40
C GLU A 129 9.91 -2.69 -16.19
N ASP A 130 9.57 -3.50 -17.19
CA ASP A 130 8.35 -3.35 -18.00
C ASP A 130 7.08 -3.47 -17.13
N VAL A 131 7.05 -4.42 -16.21
CA VAL A 131 5.96 -4.61 -15.25
C VAL A 131 5.88 -3.43 -14.28
N VAL A 132 7.01 -2.97 -13.76
CA VAL A 132 7.08 -1.81 -12.84
C VAL A 132 6.59 -0.54 -13.53
N ARG A 133 7.03 -0.28 -14.77
CA ARG A 133 6.57 0.89 -15.54
C ARG A 133 5.07 0.84 -15.79
N SER A 134 4.52 -0.32 -16.17
CA SER A 134 3.07 -0.51 -16.36
C SER A 134 2.28 -0.27 -15.06
N ARG A 135 2.80 -0.76 -13.92
CA ARG A 135 2.20 -0.52 -12.60
C ARG A 135 2.25 0.95 -12.20
N LEU A 136 3.34 1.65 -12.48
CA LEU A 136 3.45 3.09 -12.20
C LEU A 136 2.45 3.91 -13.02
N GLN A 137 2.32 3.63 -14.33
CA GLN A 137 1.31 4.29 -15.17
C GLN A 137 -0.11 4.06 -14.65
N THR A 138 -0.41 2.83 -14.22
CA THR A 138 -1.70 2.49 -13.61
C THR A 138 -1.93 3.26 -12.32
N TYR A 139 -0.90 3.29 -11.45
CA TYR A 139 -0.93 4.05 -10.20
C TYR A 139 -1.18 5.54 -10.46
N GLU A 140 -0.43 6.19 -11.36
CA GLU A 140 -0.60 7.60 -11.69
C GLU A 140 -2.01 7.93 -12.16
N ARG A 141 -2.59 7.08 -13.02
CA ARG A 141 -3.97 7.25 -13.50
C ARG A 141 -5.00 7.16 -12.37
N MET A 142 -4.82 6.21 -11.45
CA MET A 142 -5.75 6.03 -10.33
C MET A 142 -5.58 7.12 -9.26
N THR A 143 -4.33 7.48 -8.98
CA THR A 143 -3.96 8.46 -7.96
C THR A 143 -4.28 9.89 -8.39
N SER A 144 -4.23 10.22 -9.68
CA SER A 144 -4.60 11.56 -10.18
C SER A 144 -6.06 11.92 -9.89
N GLU A 145 -6.95 10.94 -9.79
CA GLU A 145 -8.36 11.15 -9.38
C GLU A 145 -8.53 11.16 -7.86
N LEU A 146 -7.65 10.47 -7.13
CA LEU A 146 -7.74 10.30 -5.68
C LEU A 146 -7.12 11.46 -4.90
N LEU A 147 -6.03 12.07 -5.37
CA LEU A 147 -5.40 13.20 -4.69
C LEU A 147 -6.36 14.41 -4.57
N PRO A 148 -7.06 14.85 -5.62
CA PRO A 148 -8.02 15.97 -5.51
C PRO A 148 -9.17 15.66 -4.54
N TYR A 149 -9.56 14.38 -4.41
CA TYR A 149 -10.58 13.97 -3.46
C TYR A 149 -10.17 14.26 -2.01
N TYR A 150 -8.94 13.89 -1.63
CA TYR A 150 -8.44 14.15 -0.28
C TYR A 150 -8.00 15.60 -0.06
N GLU A 151 -7.55 16.28 -1.12
CA GLU A 151 -7.21 17.70 -1.08
C GLU A 151 -8.47 18.55 -0.80
N ALA A 152 -9.57 18.29 -1.49
CA ALA A 152 -10.84 18.99 -1.28
C ALA A 152 -11.40 18.82 0.15
N LYS A 153 -11.01 17.75 0.84
CA LYS A 153 -11.36 17.49 2.25
C LYS A 153 -10.37 18.07 3.26
N GLY A 154 -9.26 18.66 2.80
CA GLY A 154 -8.17 19.14 3.68
C GLY A 154 -7.36 18.03 4.34
N LEU A 155 -7.51 16.78 3.89
CA LEU A 155 -6.88 15.59 4.48
C LEU A 155 -5.54 15.25 3.83
N LEU A 156 -5.32 15.67 2.59
CA LEU A 156 -4.11 15.34 1.83
C LEU A 156 -2.86 15.98 2.47
N LYS A 157 -1.86 15.15 2.77
CA LYS A 157 -0.53 15.53 3.24
C LYS A 157 0.51 15.01 2.28
N THR A 158 1.09 15.91 1.49
CA THR A 158 2.14 15.55 0.52
C THR A 158 3.50 15.59 1.20
N VAL A 159 4.29 14.53 1.06
CA VAL A 159 5.60 14.37 1.70
C VAL A 159 6.62 13.92 0.65
N ASP A 160 7.80 14.53 0.65
CA ASP A 160 8.93 14.06 -0.16
C ASP A 160 9.43 12.69 0.38
N GLY A 161 9.35 11.66 -0.47
CA GLY A 161 9.77 10.30 -0.17
C GLY A 161 11.23 9.97 -0.57
N VAL A 162 12.02 10.98 -0.93
CA VAL A 162 13.46 10.84 -1.21
C VAL A 162 14.28 11.08 0.06
N GLY A 163 15.13 10.12 0.40
CA GLY A 163 15.97 10.15 1.60
C GLY A 163 16.07 8.78 2.26
N SER A 164 16.71 8.76 3.43
CA SER A 164 16.72 7.62 4.35
C SER A 164 15.34 7.38 4.97
N VAL A 165 15.15 6.19 5.54
CA VAL A 165 13.89 5.83 6.23
C VAL A 165 13.61 6.80 7.38
N ASP A 166 14.64 7.18 8.15
CA ASP A 166 14.48 8.06 9.31
C ASP A 166 14.07 9.48 8.89
N GLU A 167 14.68 10.02 7.84
CA GLU A 167 14.34 11.35 7.31
C GLU A 167 12.90 11.39 6.79
N VAL A 168 12.50 10.39 6.00
CA VAL A 168 11.14 10.32 5.46
C VAL A 168 10.13 10.11 6.59
N SER A 169 10.45 9.28 7.59
CA SER A 169 9.59 9.06 8.76
C SER A 169 9.38 10.34 9.55
N ALA A 170 10.44 11.11 9.78
CA ALA A 170 10.35 12.41 10.45
C ALA A 170 9.45 13.40 9.68
N ARG A 171 9.55 13.45 8.34
CA ARG A 171 8.69 14.30 7.51
C ARG A 171 7.22 13.86 7.57
N ILE A 172 6.94 12.56 7.56
CA ILE A 172 5.58 12.04 7.71
C ILE A 172 5.01 12.47 9.06
N LEU A 173 5.74 12.24 10.15
CA LEU A 173 5.28 12.60 11.49
C LEU A 173 5.03 14.11 11.63
N ALA A 174 5.83 14.95 10.99
CA ALA A 174 5.69 16.40 11.02
C ALA A 174 4.41 16.93 10.32
N VAL A 175 3.83 16.17 9.38
CA VAL A 175 2.61 16.58 8.65
C VAL A 175 1.33 15.95 9.22
N LEU A 176 1.47 14.94 10.07
CA LEU A 176 0.34 14.37 10.79
C LEU A 176 -0.09 15.34 11.90
N PRO A 177 -1.40 15.49 12.13
CA PRO A 177 -1.88 16.29 13.25
C PRO A 177 -1.38 15.68 14.57
N GLY A 178 -0.89 16.54 15.46
CA GLY A 178 -0.54 16.15 16.83
C GLY A 178 -1.78 15.72 17.62
N GLU A 179 -1.56 14.95 18.68
CA GLU A 179 -2.60 14.63 19.70
C GLU A 179 -3.16 15.89 20.36
#